data_AF-A0A3B8YYX9-F1
#
_entry.id   AF-A0A3B8YYX9-F1
#
_cell.length_a   1.000
_cell.length_b   1.000
_cell.length_c   1.000
_cell.angle_alpha   90.00
_cell.angle_beta   90.00
_cell.angle_gamma   90.00
#
_symmetry.space_group_name_H-M   'P 1'
#
loop_
_entity.id
_entity.type
_entity.pdbx_description
1 polymer ?
#
loop_
_entity_poly.entity_id
_entity_poly.type
_entity_poly.pdbx_seq_one_letter_code
_entity_poly.pdbx_strand_id
1 'polypeptide(L)'
;MKSLNQIIAGLTLGALAILGNALVADAKLLDDHLACFKIKDSGKAKVALDMIANEAQIQYSIHGCKMKAKADKFCVPATKIVTYGDHKPIGGQRLENDFLCYKLRCEPQDLPQKQVVIDQFGRRKVGGFRPVEICTPAWKLNLDGSDIIPVNP
;
A
#
# COMPACT_ATOMS: atom_id res chain seq x y z
N MET A 1 -82.60 -1.13 24.52
CA MET A 1 -82.07 -2.49 24.75
C MET A 1 -80.56 -2.46 24.60
N LYS A 2 -79.83 -2.93 25.64
CA LYS A 2 -78.36 -3.12 25.80
C LYS A 2 -77.50 -1.85 25.63
N SER A 3 -77.25 -1.07 26.69
CA SER A 3 -76.38 -1.24 27.89
C SER A 3 -74.90 -0.93 27.66
N LEU A 4 -74.45 -0.01 28.52
CA LEU A 4 -73.18 0.65 28.74
C LEU A 4 -72.14 -0.25 29.47
N ASN A 5 -70.84 -0.03 29.21
CA ASN A 5 -69.73 0.15 30.18
C ASN A 5 -68.37 -0.03 29.45
N GLN A 6 -67.44 0.95 29.38
CA GLN A 6 -66.54 1.50 30.44
C GLN A 6 -65.66 0.37 31.04
N ILE A 7 -64.31 0.38 31.21
CA ILE A 7 -63.20 1.35 31.43
C ILE A 7 -61.90 0.53 31.05
N ILE A 8 -60.73 1.05 30.61
CA ILE A 8 -59.53 1.41 31.42
C ILE A 8 -58.35 1.76 30.50
N ALA A 9 -57.68 2.84 30.91
CA ALA A 9 -56.46 3.45 30.41
C ALA A 9 -55.23 2.52 30.40
N GLY A 10 -54.28 2.80 29.52
CA GLY A 10 -52.95 2.22 29.58
C GLY A 10 -51.99 2.86 28.58
N LEU A 11 -51.19 3.82 29.05
CA LEU A 11 -49.98 4.30 28.39
C LEU A 11 -49.14 3.10 27.93
N THR A 12 -48.53 3.12 26.75
CA THR A 12 -47.21 3.72 26.59
C THR A 12 -46.84 3.73 25.11
N LEU A 13 -46.25 4.83 24.64
CA LEU A 13 -45.45 4.83 23.42
C LEU A 13 -44.32 3.82 23.62
N GLY A 14 -44.43 2.66 22.99
CA GLY A 14 -43.30 1.75 22.83
C GLY A 14 -42.33 2.38 21.84
N ALA A 15 -41.39 3.19 22.35
CA ALA A 15 -40.24 3.63 21.59
C ALA A 15 -39.51 2.38 21.08
N LEU A 16 -39.53 2.18 19.76
CA LEU A 16 -38.71 1.17 19.10
C LEU A 16 -37.25 1.64 19.24
N ALA A 17 -36.60 1.28 20.34
CA ALA A 17 -35.17 1.45 20.50
C ALA A 17 -34.50 0.41 19.58
N ILE A 18 -34.35 0.77 18.31
CA ILE A 18 -33.41 0.09 17.43
C ILE A 18 -32.04 0.40 18.02
N LEU A 19 -31.54 -0.51 18.85
CA LEU A 19 -30.13 -0.58 19.23
C LEU A 19 -29.36 -0.84 17.94
N GLY A 20 -29.07 0.24 17.22
CA GLY A 20 -28.08 0.23 16.17
C GLY A 20 -26.77 -0.15 16.81
N ASN A 21 -26.37 -1.41 16.67
CA ASN A 21 -24.97 -1.77 16.80
C ASN A 21 -24.24 -0.91 15.78
N ALA A 22 -23.69 0.21 16.23
CA ALA A 22 -22.64 0.89 15.49
C ALA A 22 -21.55 -0.16 15.36
N LEU A 23 -21.50 -0.81 14.19
CA LEU A 23 -20.33 -1.53 13.76
C LEU A 23 -19.24 -0.46 13.75
N VAL A 24 -18.48 -0.39 14.83
CA VAL A 24 -17.18 0.26 14.82
C VAL A 24 -16.42 -0.55 13.78
N ALA A 25 -16.36 -0.02 12.56
CA ALA A 25 -15.50 -0.56 11.53
C ALA A 25 -14.10 -0.45 12.11
N ASP A 26 -13.63 -1.56 12.67
CA ASP A 26 -12.26 -1.71 13.12
C ASP A 26 -11.44 -1.53 11.85
N ALA A 27 -10.90 -0.32 11.67
CA ALA A 27 -10.07 0.01 10.53
C ALA A 27 -8.81 -0.84 10.69
N LYS A 28 -8.86 -2.07 10.18
CA LYS A 28 -7.71 -2.96 10.15
C LYS A 28 -6.56 -2.17 9.56
N LEU A 29 -5.49 -2.09 10.34
CA LEU A 29 -4.19 -1.59 9.91
C LEU A 29 -3.87 -2.24 8.55
N LEU A 30 -3.88 -1.42 7.50
CA LEU A 30 -3.63 -1.87 6.14
C LEU A 30 -2.12 -1.80 5.92
N ASP A 31 -1.53 -2.91 5.50
CA ASP A 31 -0.11 -2.97 5.13
C ASP A 31 0.11 -2.33 3.74
N ASP A 32 -0.18 -1.03 3.64
CA ASP A 32 -0.06 -0.20 2.44
C ASP A 32 1.19 0.68 2.45
N HIS A 33 2.03 0.57 3.49
CA HIS A 33 3.34 1.20 3.54
C HIS A 33 4.45 0.17 3.36
N LEU A 34 5.66 0.66 3.07
CA LEU A 34 6.88 -0.14 3.10
C LEU A 34 7.82 0.37 4.19
N ALA A 35 8.32 -0.54 5.03
CA ALA A 35 9.49 -0.30 5.86
C ALA A 35 10.73 -0.83 5.13
N CYS A 36 11.67 0.05 4.78
CA CYS A 36 12.85 -0.30 3.99
C CYS A 36 14.14 -0.23 4.81
N PHE A 37 14.96 -1.26 4.69
CA PHE A 37 16.20 -1.44 5.42
C PHE A 37 17.39 -1.48 4.46
N LYS A 38 18.48 -0.81 4.82
CA LYS A 38 19.75 -0.97 4.10
C LYS A 38 20.32 -2.36 4.39
N ILE A 39 20.74 -3.08 3.36
CA ILE A 39 21.23 -4.46 3.49
C ILE A 39 22.64 -4.64 2.93
N LYS A 40 23.23 -5.79 3.26
CA LYS A 40 24.39 -6.33 2.53
C LYS A 40 23.92 -7.53 1.72
N ASP A 41 23.90 -7.38 0.41
CA ASP A 41 23.59 -8.46 -0.51
C ASP A 41 24.89 -9.04 -1.13
N SER A 42 24.95 -10.37 -1.21
CA SER A 42 26.06 -11.13 -1.80
C SER A 42 25.89 -11.36 -3.31
N GLY A 43 24.73 -11.02 -3.88
CA GLY A 43 24.45 -11.11 -5.31
C GLY A 43 25.43 -10.30 -6.17
N LYS A 44 25.70 -10.81 -7.38
CA LYS A 44 26.74 -10.27 -8.29
C LYS A 44 26.37 -10.28 -9.77
N ALA A 45 25.26 -10.90 -10.15
CA ALA A 45 24.89 -11.00 -11.55
C ALA A 45 24.70 -9.61 -12.17
N LYS A 46 25.01 -9.46 -13.46
CA LYS A 46 24.73 -8.24 -14.22
C LYS A 46 23.52 -8.53 -15.10
N VAL A 47 22.56 -7.62 -15.09
CA VAL A 47 21.29 -7.78 -15.81
C VAL A 47 21.06 -6.55 -16.66
N ALA A 48 20.71 -6.75 -17.92
CA ALA A 48 20.10 -5.73 -18.77
C ALA A 48 18.60 -5.99 -18.81
N LEU A 49 17.79 -4.93 -18.74
CA LEU A 49 16.34 -5.03 -18.65
C LEU A 49 15.66 -3.77 -19.18
N ASP A 50 14.41 -3.96 -19.57
CA ASP A 50 13.42 -2.92 -19.76
C ASP A 50 12.31 -3.11 -18.72
N MET A 51 11.65 -2.03 -18.32
CA MET A 51 10.47 -2.08 -17.46
C MET A 51 9.32 -1.38 -18.15
N ILE A 52 8.26 -2.14 -18.40
CA ILE A 52 7.05 -1.61 -19.02
C ILE A 52 6.06 -1.29 -17.91
N ALA A 53 5.67 -0.03 -17.81
CA ALA A 53 4.66 0.42 -16.87
C ALA A 53 3.26 -0.08 -17.30
N ASN A 54 2.31 -0.08 -16.36
CA ASN A 54 0.91 -0.41 -16.67
C ASN A 54 0.30 0.58 -17.67
N GLU A 55 -0.83 0.22 -18.28
CA GLU A 55 -1.49 1.02 -19.32
C GLU A 55 -1.80 2.46 -18.87
N ALA A 56 -2.23 2.65 -17.62
CA ALA A 56 -2.54 3.98 -17.08
C ALA A 56 -1.30 4.88 -16.88
N GLN A 57 -0.10 4.31 -16.93
CA GLN A 57 1.17 4.98 -16.65
C GLN A 57 2.25 4.63 -17.68
N ILE A 58 1.87 4.20 -18.89
CA ILE A 58 2.78 3.64 -19.89
C ILE A 58 3.95 4.59 -20.25
N GLN A 59 3.74 5.91 -20.12
CA GLN A 59 4.75 6.95 -20.30
C GLN A 59 5.90 6.92 -19.28
N TYR A 60 5.80 6.08 -18.25
CA TYR A 60 6.86 5.81 -17.27
C TYR A 60 7.64 4.53 -17.55
N SER A 61 7.41 3.88 -18.69
CA SER A 61 8.23 2.76 -19.12
C SER A 61 9.67 3.21 -19.34
N ILE A 62 10.62 2.35 -18.97
CA ILE A 62 12.05 2.62 -19.10
C ILE A 62 12.75 1.52 -19.86
N HIS A 63 13.69 1.90 -20.71
CA HIS A 63 14.36 1.00 -21.64
C HIS A 63 15.89 1.09 -21.56
N GLY A 64 16.58 0.03 -21.98
CA GLY A 64 18.03 -0.02 -22.04
C GLY A 64 18.69 0.09 -20.67
N CYS A 65 18.01 -0.38 -19.61
CA CYS A 65 18.53 -0.30 -18.26
C CYS A 65 19.51 -1.44 -17.97
N LYS A 66 20.47 -1.16 -17.09
CA LYS A 66 21.47 -2.11 -16.59
C LYS A 66 21.50 -2.03 -15.07
N MET A 67 21.56 -3.19 -14.42
CA MET A 67 21.76 -3.31 -12.97
C MET A 67 22.76 -4.41 -12.61
N LYS A 68 23.27 -4.33 -11.39
CA LYS A 68 23.83 -5.50 -10.71
C LYS A 68 22.73 -6.05 -9.83
N ALA A 69 22.50 -7.36 -9.88
CA ALA A 69 21.64 -8.10 -8.95
C ALA A 69 22.33 -8.17 -7.58
N LYS A 70 22.46 -6.99 -6.97
CA LYS A 70 23.01 -6.73 -5.65
C LYS A 70 22.14 -5.65 -5.04
N ALA A 71 21.10 -6.06 -4.33
CA ALA A 71 20.16 -5.16 -3.71
C ALA A 71 20.85 -4.32 -2.62
N ASP A 72 20.44 -3.07 -2.50
CA ASP A 72 20.91 -2.17 -1.44
C ASP A 72 19.82 -1.91 -0.39
N LYS A 73 18.56 -2.25 -0.69
CA LYS A 73 17.46 -2.24 0.26
C LYS A 73 16.64 -3.53 0.22
N PHE A 74 16.13 -3.89 1.39
CA PHE A 74 15.05 -4.85 1.57
C PHE A 74 13.86 -4.12 2.19
N CYS A 75 12.69 -4.22 1.58
CA CYS A 75 11.49 -3.54 2.02
C CYS A 75 10.39 -4.56 2.33
N VAL A 76 9.67 -4.38 3.43
CA VAL A 76 8.56 -5.26 3.84
C VAL A 76 7.27 -4.44 3.95
N PRO A 77 6.09 -5.04 3.66
CA PRO A 77 4.80 -4.42 3.94
C PRO A 77 4.70 -4.02 5.42
N ALA A 78 4.15 -2.84 5.67
CA ALA A 78 4.03 -2.28 7.00
C ALA A 78 2.80 -1.39 7.11
N THR A 79 2.34 -1.19 8.35
CA THR A 79 1.40 -0.13 8.68
C THR A 79 2.11 0.99 9.44
N LYS A 80 1.82 2.25 9.08
CA LYS A 80 2.38 3.42 9.76
C LYS A 80 1.46 3.89 10.89
N ILE A 81 2.00 4.02 12.09
CA ILE A 81 1.37 4.73 13.22
C ILE A 81 2.12 6.05 13.43
N VAL A 82 1.40 7.17 13.39
CA VAL A 82 1.98 8.51 13.62
C VAL A 82 1.99 8.82 15.11
N THR A 83 3.17 9.07 15.67
CA THR A 83 3.35 9.37 17.10
C THR A 83 3.32 10.86 17.41
N TYR A 84 3.57 11.72 16.41
CA TYR A 84 3.53 13.18 16.52
C TYR A 84 3.38 13.83 15.14
N GLY A 85 2.75 15.00 15.08
CA GLY A 85 2.59 15.82 13.88
C GLY A 85 1.28 15.59 13.10
N ASP A 86 0.84 16.61 12.38
CA ASP A 86 -0.37 16.56 11.57
C ASP A 86 -0.14 15.77 10.28
N HIS A 87 -1.09 14.90 9.96
CA HIS A 87 -1.14 14.18 8.70
C HIS A 87 -2.60 13.93 8.31
N LYS A 88 -2.84 13.80 7.00
CA LYS A 88 -4.13 13.30 6.50
C LYS A 88 -3.90 11.89 5.98
N PRO A 89 -4.43 10.84 6.63
CA PRO A 89 -4.30 9.48 6.13
C PRO A 89 -4.82 9.40 4.69
N ILE A 90 -3.96 8.97 3.78
CA ILE A 90 -4.34 8.55 2.43
C ILE A 90 -3.98 7.08 2.36
N GLY A 91 -4.98 6.22 2.22
CA GLY A 91 -4.78 4.79 2.11
C GLY A 91 -4.27 4.41 0.72
N GLY A 92 -3.36 3.44 0.69
CA GLY A 92 -2.87 2.80 -0.53
C GLY A 92 -3.56 1.47 -0.80
N GLN A 93 -3.00 0.72 -1.73
CA GLN A 93 -3.35 -0.70 -1.94
C GLN A 93 -2.63 -1.56 -0.92
N ARG A 94 -3.24 -2.69 -0.53
CA ARG A 94 -2.57 -3.68 0.33
C ARG A 94 -1.35 -4.24 -0.39
N LEU A 95 -0.20 -4.27 0.30
CA LEU A 95 1.02 -4.90 -0.18
C LEU A 95 1.15 -6.29 0.43
N GLU A 96 1.42 -7.29 -0.40
CA GLU A 96 1.52 -8.70 0.03
C GLU A 96 2.94 -9.26 -0.07
N ASN A 97 3.79 -8.64 -0.89
CA ASN A 97 5.16 -9.09 -1.13
C ASN A 97 6.17 -8.24 -0.37
N ASP A 98 7.27 -8.86 0.05
CA ASP A 98 8.49 -8.10 0.32
C ASP A 98 9.09 -7.65 -1.01
N PHE A 99 10.06 -6.73 -0.94
CA PHE A 99 10.77 -6.25 -2.12
C PHE A 99 12.27 -6.16 -1.87
N LEU A 100 13.05 -6.54 -2.87
CA LEU A 100 14.46 -6.19 -2.96
C LEU A 100 14.62 -5.05 -3.96
N CYS A 101 15.31 -3.99 -3.56
CA CYS A 101 15.54 -2.82 -4.41
C CYS A 101 16.99 -2.76 -4.89
N TYR A 102 17.16 -2.46 -6.18
CA TYR A 102 18.42 -2.48 -6.91
C TYR A 102 18.65 -1.16 -7.61
N LYS A 103 19.88 -0.66 -7.57
CA LYS A 103 20.27 0.52 -8.33
C LYS A 103 20.26 0.26 -9.83
N LEU A 104 19.63 1.17 -10.56
CA LEU A 104 19.58 1.16 -12.02
C LEU A 104 20.51 2.21 -12.63
N ARG A 105 20.96 1.89 -13.85
CA ARG A 105 21.48 2.86 -14.81
C ARG A 105 20.78 2.62 -16.13
N CYS A 106 20.11 3.63 -16.65
CA CYS A 106 19.42 3.55 -17.94
C CYS A 106 20.00 4.60 -18.88
N GLU A 107 19.83 4.38 -20.17
CA GLU A 107 20.02 5.42 -21.19
C GLU A 107 19.05 6.59 -20.93
N PRO A 108 19.22 7.75 -21.57
CA PRO A 108 18.25 8.85 -21.47
C PRO A 108 16.83 8.36 -21.80
N GLN A 109 15.87 8.71 -20.94
CA GLN A 109 14.47 8.32 -21.07
C GLN A 109 13.61 9.53 -21.40
N ASP A 110 12.61 9.35 -22.26
CA ASP A 110 11.58 10.35 -22.51
C ASP A 110 10.46 10.20 -21.47
N LEU A 111 10.69 10.74 -20.28
CA LEU A 111 9.73 10.72 -19.18
C LEU A 111 8.95 12.03 -19.09
N PRO A 112 7.75 12.03 -18.48
CA PRO A 112 7.01 13.25 -18.20
C PRO A 112 7.87 14.29 -17.48
N GLN A 113 7.75 15.57 -17.86
CA GLN A 113 8.58 16.60 -17.23
C GLN A 113 8.09 16.98 -15.83
N LYS A 114 6.77 16.97 -15.64
CA LYS A 114 6.10 17.35 -14.38
C LYS A 114 4.81 16.56 -14.18
N GLN A 115 4.46 16.32 -12.92
CA GLN A 115 3.15 15.81 -12.52
C GLN A 115 2.66 16.48 -11.23
N VAL A 116 1.34 16.49 -11.04
CA VAL A 116 0.71 16.89 -9.79
C VAL A 116 0.37 15.62 -9.01
N VAL A 117 0.86 15.51 -7.79
CA VAL A 117 0.61 14.38 -6.89
C VAL A 117 -0.03 14.86 -5.59
N ILE A 118 -0.72 13.97 -4.91
CA ILE A 118 -1.23 14.17 -3.56
C ILE A 118 -0.79 12.98 -2.71
N ASP A 119 -0.28 13.28 -1.51
CA ASP A 119 -0.04 12.27 -0.47
C ASP A 119 -0.52 12.80 0.88
N GLN A 120 -0.20 12.06 1.95
CA GLN A 120 -0.55 12.39 3.33
C GLN A 120 -0.07 13.77 3.83
N PHE A 121 0.84 14.42 3.08
CA PHE A 121 1.40 15.75 3.38
C PHE A 121 0.88 16.84 2.43
N GLY A 122 -0.05 16.50 1.52
CA GLY A 122 -0.76 17.44 0.66
C GLY A 122 -0.39 17.37 -0.82
N ARG A 123 -0.97 18.29 -1.58
CA ARG A 123 -0.87 18.34 -3.04
C ARG A 123 0.35 19.16 -3.48
N ARG A 124 1.16 18.63 -4.39
CA ARG A 124 2.35 19.31 -4.93
C ARG A 124 2.68 18.92 -6.37
N LYS A 125 3.49 19.74 -7.04
CA LYS A 125 4.11 19.41 -8.34
C LYS A 125 5.45 18.70 -8.10
N VAL A 126 5.67 17.60 -8.81
CA VAL A 126 6.95 16.86 -8.86
C VAL A 126 7.43 16.81 -10.31
N GLY A 127 8.73 16.61 -10.53
CA GLY A 127 9.32 16.57 -11.87
C GLY A 127 10.80 16.17 -11.85
N GLY A 128 11.45 16.24 -13.00
CA GLY A 128 12.86 15.81 -13.16
C GLY A 128 13.02 14.30 -12.97
N PHE A 129 12.05 13.52 -13.46
CA PHE A 129 12.05 12.07 -13.28
C PHE A 129 13.24 11.43 -14.00
N ARG A 130 13.90 10.52 -13.30
CA ARG A 130 14.99 9.68 -13.81
C ARG A 130 14.94 8.33 -13.11
N PRO A 131 15.02 7.21 -13.84
CA PRO A 131 15.09 5.91 -13.19
C PRO A 131 16.44 5.75 -12.48
N VAL A 132 16.39 5.43 -11.19
CA VAL A 132 17.59 5.22 -10.37
C VAL A 132 17.54 3.92 -9.58
N GLU A 133 16.36 3.33 -9.44
CA GLU A 133 16.11 2.15 -8.61
C GLU A 133 14.91 1.38 -9.16
N ILE A 134 14.96 0.06 -9.04
CA ILE A 134 13.83 -0.86 -9.23
C ILE A 134 13.68 -1.69 -7.97
N CYS A 135 12.44 -1.90 -7.53
CA CYS A 135 12.12 -2.85 -6.47
C CYS A 135 11.34 -4.01 -7.08
N THR A 136 11.79 -5.24 -6.85
CA THR A 136 11.15 -6.47 -7.36
C THR A 136 10.63 -7.31 -6.21
N PRO A 137 9.53 -8.07 -6.40
CA PRO A 137 9.02 -8.97 -5.37
C PRO A 137 10.09 -9.90 -4.80
N ALA A 138 9.98 -10.18 -3.51
CA ALA A 138 10.83 -11.09 -2.75
C ALA A 138 10.03 -11.74 -1.62
N TRP A 139 10.56 -12.84 -1.10
CA TRP A 139 10.02 -13.54 0.06
C TRP A 139 11.17 -14.09 0.90
N LYS A 140 10.88 -14.33 2.18
CA LYS A 140 11.87 -14.84 3.13
C LYS A 140 11.78 -16.37 3.15
N LEU A 141 12.94 -17.01 3.21
CA LEU A 141 13.08 -18.46 3.38
C LEU A 141 13.63 -18.78 4.77
N ASN A 142 13.20 -19.91 5.31
CA ASN A 142 13.88 -20.59 6.42
C ASN A 142 15.25 -21.09 5.96
N LEU A 143 16.11 -21.46 6.91
CA LEU A 143 17.45 -21.98 6.61
C LEU A 143 17.43 -23.30 5.83
N ASP A 144 16.32 -24.05 5.92
CA ASP A 144 16.07 -25.26 5.14
C ASP A 144 15.53 -24.99 3.73
N GLY A 145 15.34 -23.72 3.37
CA GLY A 145 14.84 -23.29 2.06
C GLY A 145 13.32 -23.25 1.91
N SER A 146 12.56 -23.61 2.94
CA SER A 146 11.09 -23.46 2.93
C SER A 146 10.66 -22.00 3.11
N ASP A 147 9.51 -21.61 2.56
CA ASP A 147 9.01 -20.25 2.72
C ASP A 147 8.64 -19.94 4.18
N ILE A 148 9.07 -18.78 4.69
CA ILE A 148 8.62 -18.29 6.02
C ILE A 148 7.13 -17.92 5.96
N ILE A 149 6.70 -17.36 4.83
CA ILE A 149 5.30 -17.04 4.55
C ILE A 149 4.96 -17.72 3.23
N PRO A 150 3.99 -18.65 3.19
CA PRO A 150 3.61 -19.33 1.96
C PRO A 150 3.29 -18.30 0.87
N VAL A 151 4.08 -18.30 -0.20
CA VAL A 151 3.74 -17.55 -1.41
C VAL A 151 2.66 -18.32 -2.15
N ASN A 152 1.56 -17.65 -2.50
CA ASN A 152 0.64 -18.15 -3.53
C ASN A 152 1.16 -17.58 -4.87
N PRO A 153 1.88 -18.38 -5.68
CA PRO A 153 2.39 -17.93 -6.97
C PRO A 153 1.27 -17.60 -7.96
#